data_AF-A0A1M5UTL9-F1
#
_entry.id   AF-A0A1M5UTL9-F1
#
_cell.length_a   1.000
_cell.length_b   1.000
_cell.length_c   1.000
_cell.angle_alpha   90.00
_cell.angle_beta   90.00
_cell.angle_gamma   90.00
#
_symmetry.space_group_name_H-M   'P 1'
#
loop_
_entity.id
_entity.type
_entity.pdbx_description
1 polymer ?
#
loop_
_entity_poly.entity_id
_entity_poly.type
_entity_poly.pdbx_seq_one_letter_code
_entity_poly.pdbx_strand_id
1 'polypeptide(L)'
;MAFTYGGKFEKHINDLYSPKNIQKTAKTFAEYEKKHGPYKFGQSYTKVLVPKTEHWTDESGSTKGHSKWEKNSGDIPVKIRNKLTRVIRANLRSKKPKPMVLKVGENVDANHDLHVKTFRHKGQDHIGLHMLCPNTSLKK
;
A
#
# COMPACT_ATOMS: atom_id res chain seq x y z
N MET A 1 -19.29 2.42 0.32
CA MET A 1 -18.54 1.29 -0.27
C MET A 1 -17.24 1.18 0.49
N ALA A 2 -16.96 0.05 1.15
CA ALA A 2 -15.75 -0.05 1.97
C ALA A 2 -14.50 -0.11 1.08
N PHE A 3 -13.60 0.87 1.25
CA PHE A 3 -12.30 0.83 0.59
C PHE A 3 -11.54 -0.38 1.11
N THR A 4 -11.23 -1.32 0.20
CA THR A 4 -10.39 -2.50 0.48
C THR A 4 -8.99 -2.14 1.01
N TYR A 5 -8.63 -0.87 0.99
CA TYR A 5 -7.35 -0.34 1.44
C TYR A 5 -7.38 0.29 2.84
N GLY A 6 -8.55 0.38 3.48
CA GLY A 6 -8.71 0.94 4.83
C GLY A 6 -8.67 -0.10 5.95
N GLY A 7 -8.94 0.32 7.18
CA GLY A 7 -9.10 -0.58 8.34
C GLY A 7 -7.83 -1.33 8.76
N LYS A 8 -7.95 -2.64 9.02
CA LYS A 8 -6.82 -3.46 9.49
C LYS A 8 -5.72 -3.59 8.44
N PHE A 9 -6.07 -3.51 7.15
CA PHE A 9 -5.11 -3.59 6.06
C PHE A 9 -4.13 -2.42 6.10
N GLU A 10 -4.63 -1.18 6.14
CA GLU A 10 -3.82 0.04 6.27
C GLU A 10 -2.88 -0.07 7.48
N LYS A 11 -3.42 -0.51 8.63
CA LYS A 11 -2.66 -0.68 9.87
C LYS A 11 -1.52 -1.69 9.72
N HIS A 12 -1.76 -2.85 9.09
CA HIS A 12 -0.75 -3.90 8.94
C HIS A 12 0.33 -3.53 7.92
N ILE A 13 -0.06 -2.90 6.81
CA ILE A 13 0.90 -2.36 5.85
C ILE A 13 1.81 -1.31 6.51
N ASN A 14 1.23 -0.42 7.33
CA ASN A 14 2.00 0.58 8.07
C ASN A 14 2.90 -0.04 9.13
N ASP A 15 2.50 -1.14 9.76
CA ASP A 15 3.36 -1.88 10.68
C ASP A 15 4.55 -2.54 9.97
N LEU A 16 4.32 -3.17 8.80
CA LEU A 16 5.39 -3.76 7.97
C LEU A 16 6.41 -2.72 7.52
N TYR A 17 5.95 -1.51 7.19
CA TYR A 17 6.81 -0.40 6.79
C TYR A 17 7.22 0.52 7.94
N SER A 18 6.96 0.14 9.19
CA SER A 18 7.34 0.91 10.37
C SER A 18 8.87 0.96 10.54
N PRO A 19 9.39 1.91 11.32
CA PRO A 19 10.82 1.98 11.62
C PRO A 19 11.43 0.69 12.16
N LYS A 20 10.65 -0.08 12.93
CA LYS A 20 11.10 -1.33 13.53
C LYS A 20 11.23 -2.45 12.50
N ASN A 21 10.35 -2.47 11.50
CA ASN A 21 10.21 -3.60 10.57
C ASN A 21 10.78 -3.33 9.17
N ILE A 22 10.98 -2.07 8.78
CA ILE A 22 11.31 -1.69 7.40
C ILE A 22 12.54 -2.42 6.84
N GLN A 23 13.57 -2.66 7.65
CA GLN A 23 14.77 -3.39 7.23
C GLN A 23 14.47 -4.86 6.92
N LYS A 24 13.70 -5.52 7.79
CA LYS A 24 13.26 -6.90 7.59
C LYS A 24 12.36 -6.99 6.36
N THR A 25 11.43 -6.07 6.21
CA THR A 25 10.53 -5.98 5.05
C THR A 25 11.30 -5.77 3.74
N ALA A 26 12.34 -4.92 3.73
CA ALA A 26 13.22 -4.73 2.58
C ALA A 26 13.99 -6.02 2.21
N LYS A 27 14.48 -6.77 3.20
CA LYS A 27 15.12 -8.08 2.97
C LYS A 27 14.14 -9.08 2.35
N THR A 28 12.94 -9.22 2.93
CA THR A 28 11.89 -10.10 2.38
C THR A 28 11.48 -9.68 0.96
N PHE A 29 11.42 -8.37 0.69
CA PHE A 29 11.16 -7.84 -0.65
C PHE A 29 12.23 -8.27 -1.65
N ALA A 30 13.51 -8.15 -1.30
CA ALA A 30 14.61 -8.56 -2.16
C ALA A 30 14.59 -10.08 -2.45
N GLU A 31 14.26 -10.90 -1.45
CA GLU A 31 14.10 -12.35 -1.63
C GLU A 31 12.91 -12.70 -2.51
N TYR A 32 11.79 -12.00 -2.36
CA TYR A 32 10.63 -12.15 -3.23
C TYR A 32 10.95 -11.80 -4.68
N GLU A 33 11.59 -10.66 -4.93
CA GLU A 33 11.92 -10.25 -6.31
C GLU A 33 12.89 -11.22 -6.99
N LYS A 34 13.79 -11.87 -6.24
CA LYS A 34 14.67 -12.92 -6.78
C LYS A 34 13.89 -14.15 -7.23
N LYS A 35 12.83 -14.52 -6.52
CA LYS A 35 12.04 -15.73 -6.81
C LYS A 35 10.96 -15.51 -7.86
N HIS A 36 10.33 -14.34 -7.86
CA HIS A 36 9.10 -14.07 -8.62
C HIS A 36 9.25 -12.97 -9.67
N GLY A 37 10.44 -12.36 -9.79
CA GLY A 37 10.71 -11.27 -10.70
C GLY A 37 10.33 -9.88 -10.15
N PRO A 38 10.35 -8.84 -10.99
CA PRO A 38 10.16 -7.46 -10.56
C PRO A 38 8.81 -7.22 -9.88
N TYR A 39 8.82 -6.51 -8.75
CA TYR A 39 7.60 -6.14 -8.04
C TYR A 39 6.66 -5.27 -8.91
N LYS A 40 5.36 -5.56 -8.83
CA LYS A 40 4.27 -4.77 -9.41
C LYS A 40 3.14 -4.60 -8.39
N PHE A 41 2.73 -3.36 -8.14
CA PHE A 41 1.61 -3.07 -7.24
C PHE A 41 0.30 -3.67 -7.77
N GLY A 42 -0.47 -4.28 -6.87
CA GLY A 42 -1.74 -4.93 -7.20
C GLY A 42 -1.62 -6.37 -7.69
N GLN A 43 -0.40 -6.92 -7.73
CA GLN A 43 -0.18 -8.36 -7.90
C GLN A 43 -0.07 -9.06 -6.53
N SER A 44 0.10 -10.38 -6.56
CA SER A 44 0.11 -11.30 -5.41
C SER A 44 1.11 -10.93 -4.30
N TYR A 45 2.05 -10.01 -4.54
CA TYR A 45 3.03 -9.58 -3.55
C TYR A 45 2.41 -9.05 -2.26
N THR A 46 1.33 -8.25 -2.34
CA THR A 46 0.68 -7.73 -1.12
C THR A 46 0.10 -8.86 -0.28
N LYS A 47 -0.40 -9.93 -0.91
CA LYS A 47 -0.85 -11.14 -0.20
C LYS A 47 0.31 -11.92 0.41
N VAL A 48 1.49 -11.91 -0.19
CA VAL A 48 2.69 -12.49 0.44
C VAL A 48 3.10 -11.70 1.69
N LEU A 49 2.98 -10.38 1.65
CA LEU A 49 3.28 -9.51 2.79
C LEU A 49 2.24 -9.57 3.90
N VAL A 50 0.96 -9.69 3.54
CA VAL A 50 -0.17 -9.75 4.46
C VAL A 50 -0.96 -11.04 4.18
N PRO A 51 -0.45 -12.22 4.58
CA PRO A 51 -1.02 -13.50 4.16
C PRO A 51 -2.29 -13.88 4.91
N LYS A 52 -2.49 -13.36 6.13
CA LYS A 52 -3.66 -13.73 6.93
C LYS A 52 -4.86 -12.88 6.54
N THR A 53 -5.94 -13.54 6.15
CA THR A 53 -7.22 -12.95 5.73
C THR A 53 -7.80 -11.98 6.77
N GLU A 54 -7.58 -12.25 8.07
CA GLU A 54 -8.01 -11.40 9.20
C GLU A 54 -7.35 -10.01 9.25
N HIS A 55 -6.23 -9.83 8.55
CA HIS A 55 -5.54 -8.55 8.45
C HIS A 55 -6.10 -7.66 7.33
N TRP A 56 -7.02 -8.19 6.52
CA TRP A 56 -7.69 -7.48 5.43
C TRP A 56 -9.07 -6.97 5.79
N THR A 57 -9.45 -7.10 7.07
CA THR A 57 -10.73 -6.65 7.58
C THR A 57 -10.88 -5.14 7.42
N ASP A 58 -11.90 -4.72 6.69
CA ASP A 58 -12.32 -3.33 6.60
C ASP A 58 -13.07 -2.88 7.86
N GLU A 59 -13.53 -1.62 7.88
CA GLU A 59 -14.23 -1.03 9.02
C GLU A 59 -15.55 -1.73 9.36
N SER A 60 -16.16 -2.45 8.41
CA SER A 60 -17.40 -3.21 8.61
C SER A 60 -17.18 -4.65 9.10
N GLY A 61 -15.93 -5.06 9.32
CA GLY A 61 -15.61 -6.44 9.64
C GLY A 61 -15.47 -7.36 8.41
N SER A 62 -15.56 -6.84 7.19
CA SER A 62 -15.48 -7.65 5.98
C SER A 62 -14.04 -7.95 5.59
N THR A 63 -13.73 -9.21 5.29
CA THR A 63 -12.43 -9.64 4.75
C THR A 63 -12.43 -9.83 3.24
N LYS A 64 -13.52 -9.44 2.55
CA LYS A 64 -13.67 -9.55 1.09
C LYS A 64 -12.55 -8.83 0.32
N GLY A 65 -11.87 -7.88 0.96
CA GLY A 65 -10.68 -7.23 0.43
C GLY A 65 -9.54 -8.18 0.09
N HIS A 66 -9.35 -9.24 0.87
CA HIS A 66 -8.29 -10.23 0.63
C HIS A 66 -8.49 -10.95 -0.72
N SER A 67 -9.66 -11.53 -0.96
CA SER A 67 -9.93 -12.27 -2.20
C SER A 67 -10.07 -11.36 -3.43
N LYS A 68 -10.52 -10.12 -3.24
CA LYS A 68 -10.73 -9.15 -4.32
C LYS A 68 -9.56 -8.20 -4.55
N TRP A 69 -8.44 -8.36 -3.83
CA TRP A 69 -7.31 -7.42 -3.90
C TRP A 69 -6.85 -7.14 -5.33
N GLU A 70 -6.64 -8.17 -6.15
CA GLU A 70 -6.16 -8.02 -7.53
C GLU A 70 -7.19 -7.29 -8.39
N LYS A 71 -8.49 -7.57 -8.18
CA LYS A 71 -9.57 -6.86 -8.87
C LYS A 71 -9.58 -5.38 -8.49
N ASN A 72 -9.63 -5.09 -7.19
CA ASN A 72 -9.77 -3.73 -6.70
C ASN A 72 -8.52 -2.91 -7.01
N SER A 73 -7.33 -3.51 -6.87
CA SER A 73 -6.07 -2.86 -7.28
C SER A 73 -5.97 -2.71 -8.80
N GLY A 74 -6.61 -3.59 -9.58
CA GLY A 74 -6.82 -3.43 -11.01
C GLY A 74 -7.57 -2.15 -11.38
N ASP A 75 -8.56 -1.77 -10.57
CA ASP A 75 -9.38 -0.55 -10.75
C ASP A 75 -8.58 0.74 -10.47
N ILE A 76 -7.42 0.66 -9.83
CA ILE A 76 -6.51 1.80 -9.67
C ILE A 76 -5.86 2.10 -11.02
N PRO A 77 -5.89 3.36 -11.51
CA PRO A 77 -5.27 3.75 -12.75
C PRO A 77 -3.80 3.32 -12.85
N VAL A 78 -3.41 2.81 -14.03
CA VAL A 78 -2.05 2.29 -14.28
C VAL A 78 -0.97 3.30 -13.91
N LYS A 79 -1.19 4.60 -14.18
CA LYS A 79 -0.26 5.67 -13.81
C LYS A 79 0.01 5.72 -12.31
N ILE A 80 -1.02 5.55 -11.48
CA ILE A 80 -0.90 5.56 -10.01
C ILE A 80 -0.23 4.27 -9.52
N ARG A 81 -0.64 3.11 -10.04
CA ARG A 81 0.02 1.84 -9.72
C ARG A 81 1.51 1.86 -10.05
N ASN A 82 1.88 2.42 -11.19
CA ASN A 82 3.28 2.56 -11.61
C ASN A 82 4.05 3.51 -10.68
N LYS A 83 3.43 4.60 -10.23
CA LYS A 83 4.02 5.54 -9.27
C LYS A 83 4.23 4.87 -7.91
N LEU A 84 3.22 4.18 -7.37
CA LEU A 84 3.33 3.38 -6.13
C LEU A 84 4.44 2.32 -6.24
N THR A 85 4.40 1.53 -7.31
CA THR A 85 5.41 0.49 -7.58
C THR A 85 6.82 1.08 -7.56
N ARG A 86 7.02 2.21 -8.25
CA ARG A 86 8.33 2.87 -8.34
C ARG A 86 8.82 3.33 -6.98
N VAL A 87 7.97 4.01 -6.19
CA VAL A 87 8.36 4.54 -4.88
C VAL A 87 8.67 3.42 -3.88
N ILE A 88 7.78 2.42 -3.79
CA ILE A 88 7.96 1.28 -2.88
C ILE A 88 9.22 0.51 -3.26
N ARG A 89 9.40 0.18 -4.54
CA ARG A 89 10.56 -0.57 -5.03
C ARG A 89 11.86 0.19 -4.83
N ALA A 90 11.89 1.48 -5.13
CA ALA A 90 13.09 2.30 -4.94
C ALA A 90 13.49 2.37 -3.46
N ASN A 91 12.50 2.54 -2.56
CA ASN A 91 12.77 2.59 -1.13
C ASN A 91 13.25 1.23 -0.58
N LEU A 92 12.56 0.13 -0.89
CA LEU A 92 12.89 -1.20 -0.37
C LEU A 92 14.19 -1.77 -0.97
N ARG A 93 14.65 -1.26 -2.11
CA ARG A 93 15.97 -1.58 -2.68
C ARG A 93 17.09 -0.68 -2.18
N SER A 94 16.77 0.37 -1.42
CA SER A 94 17.78 1.28 -0.86
C SER A 94 18.65 0.55 0.16
N LYS A 95 19.92 0.95 0.28
CA LYS A 95 20.81 0.50 1.36
C LYS A 95 20.31 0.93 2.75
N LYS A 96 19.53 2.02 2.80
CA LYS A 96 18.93 2.56 4.02
C LYS A 96 17.45 2.83 3.74
N PRO A 97 16.59 1.79 3.71
CA PRO A 97 15.17 1.97 3.44
C PRO A 97 14.55 2.83 4.54
N LYS A 98 13.76 3.83 4.14
CA LYS A 98 13.05 4.71 5.05
C LYS A 98 11.71 4.09 5.45
N PRO A 99 11.25 4.29 6.70
CA PRO A 99 9.89 3.96 7.08
C PRO A 99 8.87 4.56 6.10
N MET A 100 7.79 3.83 5.82
CA MET A 100 6.71 4.33 4.96
C MET A 100 5.37 4.27 5.66
N VAL A 101 4.50 5.21 5.31
CA VAL A 101 3.12 5.27 5.82
C VAL A 101 2.18 5.40 4.64
N LEU A 102 1.30 4.42 4.47
CA LEU A 102 0.17 4.47 3.57
C LEU A 102 -1.04 5.06 4.31
N LYS A 103 -1.66 6.06 3.70
CA LYS A 103 -2.97 6.54 4.07
C LYS A 103 -3.88 6.46 2.86
N VAL A 104 -5.07 5.90 3.03
CA VAL A 104 -6.10 5.91 1.99
C VAL A 104 -7.26 6.78 2.43
N GLY A 105 -7.74 7.60 1.51
CA GLY A 105 -8.88 8.50 1.71
C GLY A 105 -9.74 8.61 0.47
N GLU A 106 -10.86 9.31 0.60
CA GLU A 106 -11.69 9.73 -0.54
C GLU A 106 -11.18 11.04 -1.13
N ASN A 107 -11.19 11.11 -2.46
CA ASN A 107 -10.93 12.32 -3.19
C ASN A 107 -12.16 13.23 -3.18
N VAL A 108 -11.98 14.49 -3.56
CA VAL A 108 -13.08 15.44 -3.73
C VAL A 108 -13.83 15.25 -5.04
N ASP A 109 -13.27 14.47 -5.98
CA ASP A 109 -13.82 14.20 -7.30
C ASP A 109 -13.89 12.69 -7.62
N ALA A 110 -14.27 12.35 -8.86
CA ALA A 110 -14.39 10.96 -9.32
C ALA A 110 -13.04 10.32 -9.74
N ASN A 111 -11.91 11.00 -9.50
CA ASN A 111 -10.60 10.54 -9.94
C ASN A 111 -9.81 9.94 -8.77
N HIS A 112 -8.89 9.04 -9.10
CA HIS A 112 -7.83 8.66 -8.17
C HIS A 112 -6.72 9.71 -8.19
N ASP A 113 -6.08 9.94 -7.04
CA ASP A 113 -4.85 10.71 -6.94
C ASP A 113 -3.86 10.04 -5.98
N LEU A 114 -2.57 10.36 -6.13
CA LEU A 114 -1.50 9.87 -5.26
C LEU A 114 -0.50 10.97 -4.94
N HIS A 115 -0.49 11.38 -3.68
CA HIS A 115 0.52 12.27 -3.14
C HIS A 115 1.62 11.45 -2.47
N VAL A 116 2.87 11.76 -2.83
CA VAL A 116 4.05 11.16 -2.22
C VAL A 116 4.86 12.29 -1.62
N LYS A 117 5.08 12.26 -0.31
CA LYS A 117 5.84 13.28 0.41
C LYS A 117 6.81 12.63 1.37
N THR A 118 7.97 13.25 1.56
CA THR A 118 8.85 12.92 2.68
C THR A 118 8.52 13.85 3.84
N PHE A 119 8.44 13.31 5.05
CA PHE A 119 8.19 14.09 6.26
C PHE A 119 9.02 13.54 7.41
N ARG A 120 9.32 14.39 8.40
CA ARG A 120 10.06 13.98 9.59
C ARG A 120 9.10 13.69 10.73
N HIS A 121 9.22 12.52 11.35
CA HIS A 121 8.42 12.13 12.50
C HIS A 121 9.31 11.44 13.53
N LYS A 122 9.21 11.87 14.80
CA LYS A 122 10.03 11.33 15.91
C LYS A 122 11.53 11.24 15.57
N GLY A 123 12.05 12.28 14.92
CA GLY A 123 13.47 12.39 14.54
C GLY A 123 13.89 11.64 13.29
N GLN A 124 13.03 10.81 12.68
CA GLN A 124 13.32 10.00 11.50
C GLN A 124 12.55 10.49 10.27
N ASP A 125 13.13 10.31 9.08
CA ASP A 125 12.45 10.59 7.82
C ASP A 125 11.53 9.44 7.41
N HIS A 126 10.29 9.76 7.09
CA HIS A 126 9.28 8.83 6.58
C HIS A 126 8.91 9.20 5.14
N ILE A 127 8.48 8.20 4.37
CA ILE A 127 7.81 8.40 3.08
C ILE A 127 6.30 8.21 3.29
N GLY A 128 5.54 9.28 3.11
CA GLY A 128 4.08 9.25 3.10
C GLY A 128 3.55 8.94 1.70
N LEU A 129 2.67 7.95 1.62
CA LEU A 129 1.88 7.60 0.44
C LEU A 129 0.42 7.90 0.78
N HIS A 130 -0.11 9.01 0.27
CA HIS A 130 -1.52 9.35 0.44
C HIS A 130 -2.25 9.05 -0.87
N MET A 131 -2.99 7.95 -0.88
CA MET A 131 -3.78 7.50 -2.02
C MET A 131 -5.22 7.95 -1.84
N LEU A 132 -5.69 8.81 -2.74
CA LEU A 132 -7.06 9.27 -2.77
C LEU A 132 -7.83 8.45 -3.80
N CYS A 133 -8.87 7.76 -3.35
CA CYS A 133 -9.76 7.00 -4.21
C CYS A 133 -10.98 7.85 -4.62
N PRO A 134 -11.64 7.57 -5.75
CA PRO A 134 -12.81 8.32 -6.22
C PRO A 134 -13.87 8.47 -5.13
N ASN A 135 -14.42 9.68 -5.03
CA ASN A 135 -15.52 9.96 -4.12
C ASN A 135 -16.72 9.06 -4.43
N THR A 136 -17.10 8.22 -3.49
CA THR A 136 -18.19 7.26 -3.72
C THR A 136 -19.56 7.91 -3.78
N SER A 137 -19.72 9.11 -3.21
CA SER A 137 -20.95 9.92 -3.25
C SER A 137 -21.13 10.66 -4.58
N LEU A 138 -20.09 10.78 -5.41
CA LEU A 138 -20.16 11.42 -6.73
C LEU A 138 -20.45 10.43 -7.87
N LYS A 139 -20.74 9.17 -7.52
CA LYS A 139 -21.17 8.16 -8.50
C LYS A 139 -22.54 8.56 -9.05
N LYS A 140 -22.56 9.00 -10.31
CA LYS A 140 -23.75 9.00 -11.16
C LYS A 140 -24.02 7.60 -11.69
#